data_AF-A0A7Z9PU68-F1
#
_entry.id   AF-A0A7Z9PU68-F1
#
_cell.length_a   1.000
_cell.length_b   1.000
_cell.length_c   1.000
_cell.angle_alpha   90.00
_cell.angle_beta   90.00
_cell.angle_gamma   90.00
#
_symmetry.space_group_name_H-M   'P 1'
#
loop_
_entity.id
_entity.type
_entity.pdbx_description
1 polymer ?
#
loop_
_entity_poly.entity_id
_entity_poly.type
_entity_poly.pdbx_seq_one_letter_code
_entity_poly.pdbx_strand_id
1 'polypeptide(L)' 'FSRQWIAEHKGDSLDISWLKDSDSVDAANLPEPSVLAGEAMGELVQALGELDALMRELGAEEEADGARALMQDVFSEDES' A
#
# COMPACT_ATOMS: atom_id res chain seq x y z
N PHE A 1 -23.76 8.21 22.56
CA PHE A 1 -24.33 9.19 21.62
C PHE A 1 -25.79 8.84 21.39
N SER A 2 -26.72 9.80 21.46
CA SER A 2 -28.13 9.54 21.14
C SER A 2 -28.35 9.60 19.63
N ARG A 3 -29.34 8.86 19.13
CA ARG A 3 -29.69 8.85 17.70
C ARG A 3 -30.05 10.24 17.17
N GLN A 4 -30.70 11.05 18.00
CA GLN A 4 -31.07 12.42 17.66
C GLN A 4 -29.85 13.31 17.42
N TRP A 5 -28.80 13.18 18.23
CA TRP A 5 -27.57 13.97 18.07
C TRP A 5 -26.84 13.65 16.76
N ILE A 6 -26.83 12.37 16.34
CA ILE A 6 -26.22 11.94 15.07
C ILE A 6 -26.98 12.51 13.87
N ALA A 7 -28.31 12.51 13.91
CA ALA A 7 -29.12 13.10 12.84
C ALA A 7 -28.88 14.62 12.73
N GLU A 8 -28.90 15.33 13.85
CA GLU A 8 -28.82 16.79 13.89
C GLU A 8 -27.41 17.34 13.59
N HIS A 9 -26.36 16.66 14.07
CA HIS A 9 -24.99 17.19 14.02
C HIS A 9 -24.06 16.43 13.07
N LYS A 10 -24.44 15.22 12.65
CA LYS A 10 -23.65 14.36 11.75
C LYS A 10 -24.38 13.98 10.45
N GLY A 11 -25.60 14.48 10.24
CA GLY A 11 -26.36 14.25 9.00
C GLY A 11 -26.65 12.78 8.74
N ASP A 12 -26.95 12.01 9.78
CA ASP A 12 -27.15 10.55 9.73
C ASP A 12 -25.94 9.72 9.22
N SER A 13 -24.76 10.35 9.08
CA SER A 13 -23.53 9.61 8.79
C SER A 13 -23.12 8.76 9.99
N LEU A 14 -23.03 7.44 9.73
CA LEU A 14 -22.48 6.44 10.63
C LEU A 14 -20.96 6.29 10.46
N ASP A 15 -20.26 7.22 9.81
CA ASP A 15 -18.79 7.20 9.73
C ASP A 15 -18.20 7.43 11.13
N ILE A 16 -17.83 6.33 11.77
CA ILE A 16 -17.23 6.30 13.10
C ILE A 16 -15.71 6.49 13.00
N SER A 17 -15.28 7.63 12.45
CA SER A 17 -13.85 8.00 12.41
C SER A 17 -13.27 8.35 13.80
N TRP A 18 -14.08 8.33 14.88
CA TRP A 18 -13.60 8.60 16.24
C TRP A 18 -13.38 7.34 17.09
N LEU A 19 -13.82 6.14 16.67
CA LEU A 19 -13.44 4.90 17.37
C LEU A 19 -12.04 4.50 16.90
N LYS A 20 -11.14 5.47 16.98
CA LYS A 20 -9.73 5.37 16.66
C LYS A 20 -9.15 4.47 17.75
N ASP A 21 -8.78 3.25 17.36
CA ASP A 21 -8.00 2.37 18.21
C ASP A 21 -6.82 3.16 18.79
N SER A 22 -6.45 2.95 20.04
CA SER A 22 -5.35 3.74 20.65
C SER A 22 -3.99 3.46 19.99
N ASP A 23 -3.93 2.40 19.17
CA ASP A 23 -2.80 2.05 18.29
C ASP A 23 -2.95 2.58 16.85
N SER A 24 -4.03 3.31 16.53
CA SER A 24 -4.19 3.94 15.23
C SER A 24 -3.21 5.10 15.11
N VAL A 25 -2.24 4.94 14.21
CA VAL A 25 -1.37 6.00 13.69
C VAL A 25 -2.21 7.26 13.47
N ASP A 26 -1.78 8.36 14.08
CA ASP A 26 -2.48 9.62 13.95
C ASP A 26 -2.34 10.14 12.51
N ALA A 27 -3.32 9.81 11.67
CA ALA A 27 -3.38 10.21 10.27
C ALA A 27 -3.28 11.74 10.06
N ALA A 28 -3.44 12.54 11.13
CA ALA A 28 -3.24 13.99 11.10
C ALA A 28 -1.79 14.42 10.82
N ASN A 29 -0.80 13.53 10.96
CA ASN A 29 0.63 13.85 10.74
C ASN A 29 1.28 13.02 9.63
N LEU A 30 0.49 12.33 8.78
CA LEU A 30 1.04 11.58 7.67
C LEU A 30 1.51 12.53 6.55
N PRO A 31 2.64 12.22 5.88
CA PRO A 31 3.03 12.94 4.68
C PRO A 31 2.02 12.70 3.56
N GLU A 32 2.12 13.51 2.50
CA GLU A 32 1.22 13.41 1.34
C GLU A 32 1.11 11.96 0.84
N PRO A 33 -0.08 11.49 0.40
CA PRO A 33 -0.25 10.11 -0.04
C PRO A 33 0.72 9.67 -1.13
N SER A 34 1.13 10.58 -2.01
CA SER A 34 2.12 10.32 -3.06
C SER A 34 3.52 10.07 -2.50
N VAL A 35 3.89 10.70 -1.38
CA VAL A 35 5.16 10.48 -0.67
C VAL A 35 5.15 9.08 -0.06
N LEU A 36 4.08 8.71 0.65
CA LEU A 36 3.93 7.38 1.23
C LEU A 36 3.93 6.28 0.17
N ALA A 37 3.20 6.49 -0.93
CA ALA A 37 3.17 5.57 -2.05
C ALA A 37 4.56 5.43 -2.68
N GLY A 38 5.28 6.54 -2.88
CA GLY A 38 6.65 6.52 -3.41
C GLY A 38 7.63 5.78 -2.51
N GLU A 39 7.57 6.00 -1.20
CA GLU A 39 8.38 5.27 -0.20
C GLU A 39 8.07 3.77 -0.24
N ALA A 40 6.78 3.40 -0.20
CA ALA A 40 6.37 2.00 -0.27
C ALA A 40 6.80 1.33 -1.59
N MET A 41 6.68 2.03 -2.72
CA MET A 41 7.15 1.53 -4.02
C MET A 41 8.66 1.32 -4.01
N GLY A 42 9.44 2.22 -3.42
CA GLY A 42 10.90 2.07 -3.30
C GLY A 42 11.29 0.83 -2.50
N GLU A 43 10.68 0.63 -1.33
CA GLU A 43 10.90 -0.55 -0.48
C GLU A 43 10.52 -1.85 -1.20
N LEU A 44 9.38 -1.87 -1.90
CA LEU A 44 8.95 -3.03 -2.67
C LEU A 44 9.94 -3.38 -3.79
N VAL A 45 10.43 -2.39 -4.55
CA VAL A 45 11.42 -2.59 -5.61
C VAL A 45 12.73 -3.15 -5.05
N GLN A 46 13.17 -2.66 -3.88
CA GLN A 46 14.35 -3.20 -3.21
C GLN A 46 14.16 -4.67 -2.81
N ALA A 47 13.06 -4.98 -2.12
CA ALA A 47 12.75 -6.34 -1.69
C ALA A 47 12.64 -7.32 -2.88
N LEU A 48 12.07 -6.87 -4.00
CA LEU A 48 11.99 -7.65 -5.23
C LEU A 48 13.38 -7.90 -5.84
N GLY A 49 14.29 -6.93 -5.79
CA GLY A 49 15.68 -7.11 -6.21
C GLY A 49 16.44 -8.11 -5.34
N GLU A 50 16.23 -8.07 -4.03
CA GLU A 50 16.80 -9.05 -3.10
C GLU A 50 16.28 -10.47 -3.37
N LEU A 51 14.98 -10.59 -3.70
CA LEU A 51 14.38 -11.88 -4.06
C LEU A 51 14.94 -12.44 -5.37
N ASP A 52 15.13 -11.61 -6.41
CA ASP A 52 15.80 -12.03 -7.67
C ASP A 52 17.21 -12.57 -7.38
N ALA A 53 17.99 -11.85 -6.57
CA ALA A 53 19.33 -12.28 -6.20
C ALA A 53 19.32 -13.63 -5.47
N LEU A 54 18.41 -13.82 -4.52
CA LEU A 54 18.26 -15.07 -3.77
C LEU A 54 17.87 -16.24 -4.69
N MET A 55 16.93 -16.04 -5.61
CA MET A 55 16.49 -17.08 -6.54
C MET A 55 17.64 -17.54 -7.46
N ARG A 56 18.47 -16.60 -7.91
CA ARG A 56 19.69 -16.92 -8.67
C ARG A 56 20.71 -17.69 -7.84
N GLU A 57 20.92 -17.32 -6.58
CA GLU A 57 21.82 -18.06 -5.68
C GLU A 57 21.34 -19.50 -5.43
N LEU A 58 20.02 -19.73 -5.45
CA LEU A 58 19.41 -21.04 -5.31
C LEU A 58 19.38 -21.87 -6.62
N GLY A 59 19.83 -21.31 -7.75
CA GLY A 59 19.79 -21.97 -9.07
C GLY A 59 18.40 -22.04 -9.70
N ALA A 60 17.54 -21.05 -9.39
CA ALA A 60 16.19 -20.89 -9.94
C ALA A 60 16.15 -19.68 -10.91
N GLU A 61 17.07 -19.66 -11.89
CA GLU A 61 17.20 -18.52 -12.81
C GLU A 61 16.01 -18.38 -13.76
N GLU A 62 15.39 -19.47 -14.21
CA GLU A 62 14.21 -19.42 -15.10
C GLU A 62 13.01 -18.79 -14.40
N GLU A 63 12.77 -19.13 -13.14
CA GLU A 63 11.71 -18.53 -12.34
C GLU A 63 11.99 -17.05 -12.03
N ALA A 64 13.24 -16.68 -11.78
CA ALA A 64 13.65 -15.29 -11.56
C ALA A 64 13.42 -14.43 -12.81
N ASP A 65 13.84 -14.94 -13.97
CA ASP A 65 13.64 -14.27 -15.26
C ASP A 65 12.14 -14.16 -15.62
N GLY A 66 11.35 -15.20 -15.32
CA GLY A 66 9.90 -15.17 -15.48
C GLY A 66 9.21 -14.12 -14.59
N ALA A 67 9.60 -14.03 -13.32
CA ALA A 67 9.09 -13.01 -12.40
C ALA A 67 9.43 -11.59 -12.87
N ARG A 68 10.64 -11.39 -13.43
CA ARG A 68 11.08 -10.11 -13.98
C ARG A 68 10.30 -9.73 -15.25
N ALA A 69 10.02 -10.69 -16.13
CA ALA A 69 9.22 -10.45 -17.33
C ALA A 69 7.78 -10.03 -16.98
N LEU A 70 7.13 -10.74 -16.05
CA LEU A 70 5.79 -10.38 -15.58
C LEU A 70 5.76 -8.97 -14.98
N MET A 71 6.78 -8.60 -14.22
CA MET A 71 6.89 -7.27 -13.65
C MET A 71 7.03 -6.20 -14.73
N GLN A 72 7.82 -6.47 -15.76
CA GLN A 72 7.95 -5.57 -16.91
C GLN A 72 6.61 -5.40 -17.63
N ASP A 73 5.84 -6.47 -17.81
CA ASP A 73 4.51 -6.40 -18.43
C ASP A 73 3.55 -5.53 -17.60
N VAL A 74 3.47 -5.75 -16.29
CA VAL A 74 2.64 -4.95 -15.37
C VAL A 74 2.98 -3.46 -15.42
N PHE A 75 4.26 -3.11 -15.49
CA PHE A 75 4.68 -1.70 -15.59
C PHE A 75 4.57 -1.11 -17.00
N SER A 76 4.42 -1.95 -18.04
CA SER A 76 4.26 -1.50 -19.42
C SER A 76 2.79 -1.29 -19.81
N GLU A 77 1.86 -1.96 -19.13
CA GLU A 77 0.40 -1.82 -19.35
C GLU A 77 -0.16 -0.44 -18.94
N ASP A 78 0.56 0.33 -18.13
CA ASP A 78 0.15 1.69 -17.70
C ASP A 78 0.41 2.78 -18.77
N GLU A 79 1.17 2.49 -19.83
CA GLU A 79 1.54 3.45 -20.89
C GLU A 79 0.64 3.37 -22.15
N SER A 80 -0.52 2.69 -22.09
CA SER A 80 -1.42 2.42 -23.23
C SER A 80 -2.78 3.12 -23.17
#